data_AF-A0A925BJI8-F1
#
_entry.id   AF-A0A925BJI8-F1
#
_cell.length_a   1.000
_cell.length_b   1.000
_cell.length_c   1.000
_cell.angle_alpha   90.00
_cell.angle_beta   90.00
_cell.angle_gamma   90.00
#
_symmetry.space_group_name_H-M   'P 1'
#
loop_
_entity.id
_entity.type
_entity.pdbx_description
1 polymer ?
#
loop_
_entity_poly.entity_id
_entity_poly.type
_entity_poly.pdbx_seq_one_letter_code
_entity_poly.pdbx_strand_id
1 'polypeptide(L)'
;CGFAALVHLYGAFWLPVLLLAALPLWRRKALVPVMSACVGFGLTVLPYVLYALANWGDFRGQYRNLSDRFGLLDAEFYLTNLSREVERYQPVLDAFGRQIGASVWLALLIVGAGWLLYRAVRRGDQSAIVLSVTSASLVVMFAAMLSPKTTMYLVTLWPLFALVAAAGFWRLWQMRAGRRWTRLSLLLVALLACGEGIVAQSRVQLRAQRTTPYLAFTSQIASYLPPDSRILAMQHYWFGLAEQTADYRTLLVTINQTNPRYVDEPISFREAVNFAPPDVIIYDQVTLDFLRQITDPSDAYYNLSLQMRAYLGEHDARLIATLHDPSYGELQIYQLDAAAGETPASTGSAIGKSAAGHHRSPHGKRLDR
;
A
#
# COMPACT_ATOMS: atom_id res chain seq x y z
N CYS A 1 -3.81 -15.33 -11.37
CA CYS A 1 -3.67 -14.02 -12.03
C CYS A 1 -4.92 -13.17 -11.89
N GLY A 2 -6.11 -13.65 -12.31
CA GLY A 2 -7.35 -12.87 -12.21
C GLY A 2 -7.66 -12.35 -10.80
N PHE A 3 -7.71 -13.24 -9.79
CA PHE A 3 -7.92 -12.82 -8.40
C PHE A 3 -6.84 -11.88 -7.87
N ALA A 4 -5.58 -12.13 -8.22
CA ALA A 4 -4.49 -11.24 -7.85
C ALA A 4 -4.67 -9.84 -8.48
N ALA A 5 -5.15 -9.76 -9.73
CA ALA A 5 -5.41 -8.50 -10.42
C ALA A 5 -6.56 -7.71 -9.79
N LEU A 6 -7.57 -8.40 -9.23
CA LEU A 6 -8.66 -7.75 -8.48
C LEU A 6 -8.19 -7.16 -7.15
N VAL A 7 -7.20 -7.78 -6.50
CA VAL A 7 -6.63 -7.26 -5.23
C VAL A 7 -5.62 -6.15 -5.49
N HIS A 8 -4.82 -6.29 -6.54
CA HIS A 8 -3.78 -5.33 -6.88
C HIS A 8 -3.50 -5.34 -8.39
N LEU A 9 -3.37 -4.17 -9.02
CA LEU A 9 -3.07 -4.05 -10.45
C LEU A 9 -1.87 -4.89 -10.91
N TYR A 10 -0.81 -5.02 -10.09
CA TYR A 10 0.37 -5.82 -10.42
C TYR A 10 0.08 -7.33 -10.49
N GLY A 11 -1.06 -7.79 -9.96
CA GLY A 11 -1.55 -9.14 -10.21
C GLY A 11 -1.84 -9.41 -11.69
N ALA A 12 -2.16 -8.37 -12.47
CA ALA A 12 -2.33 -8.48 -13.93
C ALA A 12 -1.01 -8.75 -14.64
N PHE A 13 0.12 -8.31 -14.08
CA PHE A 13 1.46 -8.51 -14.67
C PHE A 13 1.87 -9.97 -14.74
N TRP A 14 1.28 -10.82 -13.89
CA TRP A 14 1.54 -12.25 -13.96
C TRP A 14 1.05 -12.91 -15.25
N LEU A 15 0.02 -12.36 -15.91
CA LEU A 15 -0.46 -12.93 -17.17
C LEU A 15 0.63 -12.88 -18.26
N PRO A 16 1.18 -11.70 -18.66
CA PRO A 16 2.24 -11.65 -19.65
C PRO A 16 3.49 -12.43 -19.21
N VAL A 17 3.84 -12.43 -17.92
CA VAL A 17 4.97 -13.22 -17.39
C VAL A 17 4.77 -14.72 -17.65
N LEU A 18 3.58 -15.26 -17.34
CA LEU A 18 3.27 -16.68 -17.58
C LEU A 18 3.24 -17.01 -19.07
N LEU A 19 2.72 -16.10 -19.91
CA LEU A 19 2.73 -16.27 -21.37
C LEU A 19 4.16 -16.32 -21.90
N LEU A 20 5.04 -15.40 -21.46
CA LEU A 20 6.46 -15.40 -21.82
C LEU A 20 7.18 -16.65 -21.34
N ALA A 21 6.91 -17.11 -20.12
CA ALA A 21 7.48 -18.34 -19.57
C ALA A 21 6.98 -19.60 -20.31
N ALA A 22 5.81 -19.54 -20.96
CA ALA A 22 5.24 -20.63 -21.75
C ALA A 22 5.79 -20.67 -23.20
N LEU A 23 6.33 -19.57 -23.75
CA LEU A 23 6.86 -19.54 -25.12
C LEU A 23 7.91 -20.64 -25.40
N PRO A 24 8.88 -20.91 -24.50
CA PRO A 24 9.90 -21.95 -24.73
C PRO A 24 9.34 -23.38 -24.59
N LEU A 25 8.18 -23.51 -23.94
CA LEU A 25 7.43 -24.76 -23.77
C LEU A 25 6.45 -25.02 -24.92
N TRP A 26 6.36 -24.10 -25.88
CA TRP A 26 5.33 -24.09 -26.91
C TRP A 26 5.55 -25.21 -27.95
N ARG A 27 5.11 -26.42 -27.59
CA ARG A 27 4.78 -27.47 -28.57
C ARG A 27 3.37 -27.23 -29.10
N ARG A 28 2.98 -27.86 -30.22
CA ARG A 28 1.67 -27.72 -30.89
C ARG A 28 0.41 -27.81 -29.99
N LYS A 29 0.53 -28.22 -28.72
CA LYS A 29 -0.55 -28.32 -27.73
C LYS A 29 -0.61 -27.18 -26.69
N ALA A 30 0.27 -26.19 -26.71
CA ALA A 30 0.29 -25.15 -25.66
C ALA A 30 -0.75 -24.03 -25.84
N LEU A 31 -1.47 -24.00 -26.97
CA LEU A 31 -2.55 -23.02 -27.21
C LEU A 31 -3.70 -23.17 -26.20
N VAL A 32 -4.10 -24.41 -25.88
CA VAL A 32 -5.23 -24.67 -24.98
C VAL A 32 -4.95 -24.16 -23.55
N PRO A 33 -3.81 -24.47 -22.91
CA PRO A 33 -3.46 -23.89 -21.60
C PRO A 33 -3.38 -22.36 -21.61
N VAL A 34 -2.78 -21.77 -22.64
CA VAL A 34 -2.66 -20.31 -22.79
C VAL A 34 -4.05 -19.65 -22.90
N MET A 35 -4.89 -20.17 -23.79
CA MET A 35 -6.26 -19.69 -23.94
C MET A 35 -7.06 -19.89 -22.66
N SER A 36 -6.90 -21.02 -21.98
CA SER A 36 -7.56 -21.28 -20.69
C SER A 36 -7.12 -20.27 -19.62
N ALA A 37 -5.84 -19.92 -19.57
CA ALA A 37 -5.33 -18.90 -18.64
C ALA A 37 -5.87 -17.51 -18.98
N CYS A 38 -5.91 -17.12 -20.26
CA CYS A 38 -6.47 -15.85 -20.71
C CYS A 38 -7.97 -15.76 -20.44
N VAL A 39 -8.74 -16.83 -20.73
CA VAL A 39 -10.18 -16.90 -20.46
C VAL A 39 -10.44 -16.85 -18.96
N GLY A 40 -9.72 -17.63 -18.16
CA GLY A 40 -9.85 -17.58 -16.70
C GLY A 40 -9.52 -16.21 -16.12
N PHE A 41 -8.47 -15.55 -16.62
CA PHE A 41 -8.15 -14.17 -16.26
C PHE A 41 -9.27 -13.20 -16.64
N GLY A 42 -9.73 -13.26 -17.89
CA GLY A 42 -10.80 -12.41 -18.42
C GLY A 42 -12.09 -12.58 -17.64
N LEU A 43 -12.54 -13.80 -17.40
CA LEU A 43 -13.75 -14.11 -16.62
C LEU A 43 -13.67 -13.55 -15.19
N THR A 44 -12.47 -13.51 -14.59
CA THR A 44 -12.29 -12.97 -13.25
C THR A 44 -12.34 -11.44 -13.23
N VAL A 45 -11.73 -10.78 -14.22
CA VAL A 45 -11.60 -9.31 -14.27
C VAL A 45 -12.84 -8.64 -14.91
N LEU A 46 -13.58 -9.37 -15.75
CA LEU A 46 -14.72 -8.84 -16.49
C LEU A 46 -15.79 -8.18 -15.60
N PRO A 47 -16.25 -8.78 -14.47
CA PRO A 47 -17.23 -8.12 -13.61
C PRO A 47 -16.76 -6.76 -13.09
N TYR A 48 -15.47 -6.66 -12.74
CA TYR A 48 -14.88 -5.41 -12.27
C TYR A 48 -14.77 -4.36 -13.37
N VAL A 49 -14.39 -4.78 -14.58
CA VAL A 49 -14.35 -3.88 -15.76
C VAL A 49 -15.76 -3.38 -16.09
N LEU A 50 -16.78 -4.25 -16.08
CA LEU A 50 -18.16 -3.85 -16.32
C LEU A 50 -18.65 -2.86 -15.25
N TYR A 51 -18.30 -3.08 -13.98
CA TYR A 51 -18.58 -2.14 -12.89
C TYR A 51 -17.92 -0.76 -13.12
N ALA A 52 -16.64 -0.75 -13.49
CA ALA A 52 -15.90 0.48 -13.76
C ALA A 52 -16.45 1.24 -14.97
N LEU A 53 -16.83 0.53 -16.04
CA LEU A 53 -17.42 1.12 -17.24
C LEU A 53 -18.82 1.68 -16.96
N ALA A 54 -19.63 1.00 -16.15
CA ALA A 54 -20.96 1.46 -15.77
C ALA A 54 -20.93 2.75 -14.95
N ASN A 55 -19.86 2.98 -14.18
CA ASN A 55 -19.70 4.14 -13.28
C ASN A 55 -18.39 4.88 -13.57
N TRP A 56 -18.09 5.14 -14.85
CA TRP A 56 -16.77 5.64 -15.26
C TRP A 56 -16.37 6.97 -14.61
N GLY A 57 -17.33 7.88 -14.39
CA GLY A 57 -17.08 9.16 -13.70
C GLY A 57 -16.57 8.95 -12.28
N ASP A 58 -17.30 8.17 -11.49
CA ASP A 58 -16.93 7.85 -10.10
C ASP A 58 -15.62 7.06 -10.04
N PHE A 59 -15.47 6.07 -10.93
CA PHE A 59 -14.24 5.30 -11.04
C PHE A 59 -13.03 6.22 -11.33
N ARG A 60 -13.14 7.09 -12.34
CA ARG A 60 -12.08 8.06 -12.66
C ARG A 60 -11.78 8.98 -11.48
N GLY A 61 -12.81 9.47 -10.79
CA GLY A 61 -12.65 10.32 -9.61
C GLY A 61 -11.88 9.62 -8.47
N GLN A 62 -12.26 8.37 -8.16
CA GLN A 62 -11.61 7.58 -7.12
C GLN A 62 -10.13 7.27 -7.43
N TYR A 63 -9.79 7.07 -8.72
CA TYR A 63 -8.45 6.69 -9.14
C TYR A 63 -7.54 7.87 -9.50
N ARG A 64 -8.04 9.11 -9.48
CA ARG A 64 -7.27 10.29 -9.85
C ARG A 64 -6.07 10.52 -8.93
N ASN A 65 -6.17 10.18 -7.65
CA ASN A 65 -5.03 10.21 -6.72
C ASN A 65 -3.88 9.24 -7.07
N LEU A 66 -4.10 8.32 -8.01
CA LEU A 66 -3.10 7.41 -8.53
C LEU A 66 -2.63 7.77 -9.95
N SER A 67 -3.12 8.86 -10.57
CA SER A 67 -2.85 9.20 -11.97
C SER A 67 -1.35 9.27 -12.28
N ASP A 68 -0.57 9.90 -11.39
CA ASP A 68 0.87 10.11 -11.61
C ASP A 68 1.68 8.82 -11.45
N ARG A 69 1.04 7.74 -10.99
CA ARG A 69 1.65 6.42 -10.91
C ARG A 69 1.55 5.64 -12.22
N PHE A 70 0.75 6.12 -13.20
CA PHE A 70 0.36 5.35 -14.40
C PHE A 70 0.53 6.12 -15.72
N GLY A 71 1.74 6.61 -16.00
CA GLY A 71 2.12 7.20 -17.29
C GLY A 71 2.41 6.16 -18.39
N LEU A 72 1.58 5.12 -18.54
CA LEU A 72 1.91 3.95 -19.38
C LEU A 72 2.05 4.27 -20.89
N LEU A 73 1.53 5.40 -21.35
CA LEU A 73 1.64 5.85 -22.74
C LEU A 73 2.81 6.81 -22.98
N ASP A 74 3.47 7.24 -21.92
CA ASP A 74 4.58 8.18 -21.97
C ASP A 74 5.91 7.44 -21.90
N ALA A 75 6.80 7.67 -22.87
CA ALA A 75 8.13 7.08 -22.87
C ALA A 75 8.99 7.60 -21.69
N GLU A 76 8.80 8.85 -21.29
CA GLU A 76 9.53 9.48 -20.19
C GLU A 76 9.21 8.78 -18.85
N PHE A 77 7.97 8.32 -18.67
CA PHE A 77 7.58 7.54 -17.50
C PHE A 77 8.46 6.30 -17.32
N TYR A 78 8.70 5.54 -18.38
CA TYR A 78 9.54 4.33 -18.30
C TYR A 78 11.01 4.67 -18.06
N LEU A 79 11.54 5.70 -18.72
CA LEU A 79 12.92 6.14 -18.54
C LEU A 79 13.19 6.63 -17.11
N THR A 80 12.28 7.46 -16.58
CA THR A 80 12.33 7.96 -15.20
C THR A 80 12.20 6.82 -14.20
N ASN A 81 11.33 5.84 -14.46
CA ASN A 81 11.20 4.68 -13.58
C ASN A 81 12.46 3.79 -13.60
N LEU A 82 13.08 3.60 -14.76
CA LEU A 82 14.31 2.81 -14.88
C LEU A 82 15.50 3.52 -14.22
N SER A 83 15.66 4.82 -14.42
CA SER A 83 16.77 5.59 -13.83
C SER A 83 16.71 5.63 -12.30
N ARG A 84 15.50 5.64 -11.74
CA ARG A 84 15.25 5.65 -10.30
C ARG A 84 15.18 4.27 -9.66
N GLU A 85 15.32 3.19 -10.42
CA GLU A 85 15.13 1.84 -9.87
C GLU A 85 16.16 1.49 -8.77
N VAL A 86 17.34 2.12 -8.79
CA VAL A 86 18.35 1.97 -7.73
C VAL A 86 17.81 2.37 -6.35
N GLU A 87 16.91 3.36 -6.28
CA GLU A 87 16.31 3.84 -5.03
C GLU A 87 15.57 2.70 -4.29
N ARG A 88 14.93 1.79 -5.03
CA ARG A 88 14.20 0.65 -4.44
C ARG A 88 15.12 -0.28 -3.65
N TYR A 89 16.32 -0.50 -4.19
CA TYR A 89 17.32 -1.39 -3.63
C TYR A 89 18.27 -0.68 -2.68
N GLN A 90 18.18 0.65 -2.53
CA GLN A 90 19.08 1.42 -1.69
C GLN A 90 19.21 0.86 -0.27
N PRO A 91 18.13 0.46 0.44
CA PRO A 91 18.30 -0.12 1.79
C PRO A 91 19.03 -1.48 1.79
N VAL A 92 18.91 -2.26 0.71
CA VAL A 92 19.65 -3.52 0.54
C VAL A 92 21.12 -3.23 0.25
N LEU A 93 21.41 -2.23 -0.58
CA LEU A 93 22.76 -1.76 -0.89
C LEU A 93 23.43 -1.10 0.31
N ASP A 94 22.70 -0.35 1.13
CA ASP A 94 23.20 0.23 2.36
C ASP A 94 23.45 -0.85 3.41
N ALA A 95 22.68 -1.94 3.39
CA ALA A 95 22.95 -3.12 4.21
C ALA A 95 24.15 -3.92 3.69
N PHE A 96 24.42 -3.87 2.38
CA PHE A 96 25.57 -4.47 1.74
C PHE A 96 26.86 -3.84 2.30
N GLY A 97 27.67 -4.64 2.98
CA GLY A 97 28.89 -4.18 3.68
C GLY A 97 28.71 -3.88 5.17
N ARG A 98 27.47 -3.69 5.65
CA ARG A 98 27.16 -3.59 7.10
C ARG A 98 26.61 -4.90 7.68
N GLN A 99 26.00 -5.74 6.83
CA GLN A 99 25.35 -6.99 7.20
C GLN A 99 25.91 -8.14 6.35
N ILE A 100 26.36 -9.21 7.00
CA ILE A 100 26.95 -10.38 6.34
C ILE A 100 25.87 -11.07 5.51
N GLY A 101 24.67 -11.23 6.06
CA GLY A 101 23.53 -11.89 5.43
C GLY A 101 23.08 -11.19 4.14
N ALA A 102 22.98 -9.86 4.14
CA ALA A 102 22.64 -9.10 2.93
C ALA A 102 23.64 -9.38 1.79
N SER A 103 24.94 -9.32 2.09
CA SER A 103 26.00 -9.60 1.11
C SER A 103 25.99 -11.05 0.62
N VAL A 104 25.76 -12.00 1.52
CA VAL A 104 25.67 -13.44 1.22
C VAL A 104 24.49 -13.73 0.29
N TRP A 105 23.30 -13.23 0.62
CA TRP A 105 22.10 -13.47 -0.19
C TRP A 105 22.24 -12.84 -1.58
N LEU A 106 22.82 -11.65 -1.68
CA LEU A 106 23.09 -11.01 -2.97
C LEU A 106 24.09 -11.82 -3.79
N ALA A 107 25.18 -12.31 -3.19
CA ALA A 107 26.15 -13.16 -3.88
C ALA A 107 25.51 -14.47 -4.39
N LEU A 108 24.71 -15.14 -3.54
CA LEU A 108 23.95 -16.33 -3.93
C LEU A 108 22.95 -16.05 -5.03
N LEU A 109 22.29 -14.88 -5.01
CA LEU A 109 21.37 -14.45 -6.05
C LEU A 109 22.09 -14.29 -7.39
N ILE A 110 23.26 -13.63 -7.42
CA ILE A 110 24.08 -13.45 -8.63
C ILE A 110 24.54 -14.80 -9.18
N VAL A 111 25.11 -15.66 -8.33
CA VAL A 111 25.56 -17.01 -8.73
C VAL A 111 24.39 -17.86 -9.24
N GLY A 112 23.26 -17.80 -8.55
CA GLY A 112 22.03 -18.50 -8.90
C GLY A 112 21.47 -18.05 -10.24
N ALA A 113 21.37 -16.74 -10.46
CA ALA A 113 20.89 -16.16 -11.72
C ALA A 113 21.80 -16.57 -12.88
N GLY A 114 23.12 -16.45 -12.73
CA GLY A 114 24.08 -16.88 -13.75
C GLY A 114 24.00 -18.37 -14.06
N TRP A 115 23.84 -19.21 -13.03
CA TRP A 115 23.69 -20.66 -13.20
C TRP A 115 22.38 -21.05 -13.89
N LEU A 116 21.27 -20.44 -13.50
CA LEU A 116 19.97 -20.68 -14.13
C LEU A 116 19.97 -20.23 -15.60
N LEU A 117 20.56 -19.05 -15.89
CA LEU A 117 20.73 -18.58 -17.26
C LEU A 117 21.59 -19.53 -18.10
N TYR A 118 22.70 -20.03 -17.53
CA TYR A 118 23.52 -21.04 -18.19
C TYR A 118 22.73 -22.32 -18.50
N ARG A 119 21.95 -22.86 -17.54
CA ARG A 119 21.10 -24.04 -17.76
C ARG A 119 20.02 -23.78 -18.81
N ALA A 120 19.42 -22.60 -18.78
CA ALA A 120 18.40 -22.20 -19.73
C ALA A 120 18.96 -22.16 -21.16
N VAL A 121 20.07 -21.44 -21.37
CA VAL A 121 20.64 -21.20 -22.71
C VAL A 121 21.41 -22.41 -23.24
N ARG A 122 22.26 -23.04 -22.42
CA ARG A 122 23.16 -24.11 -22.90
C ARG A 122 22.56 -25.51 -22.83
N ARG A 123 21.61 -25.75 -21.92
CA ARG A 123 21.02 -27.09 -21.71
C ARG A 123 19.55 -27.17 -22.10
N GLY A 124 18.91 -26.05 -22.45
CA GLY A 124 17.47 -26.03 -22.75
C GLY A 124 16.60 -26.47 -21.57
N ASP A 125 17.10 -26.27 -20.35
CA ASP A 125 16.45 -26.75 -19.13
C ASP A 125 15.18 -25.95 -18.85
N GLN A 126 14.03 -26.59 -19.00
CA GLN A 126 12.73 -25.96 -18.91
C GLN A 126 12.45 -25.32 -17.55
N SER A 127 12.89 -25.95 -16.47
CA SER A 127 12.69 -25.38 -15.12
C SER A 127 13.53 -24.13 -14.93
N ALA A 128 14.76 -24.14 -15.45
CA ALA A 128 15.63 -22.97 -15.38
C ALA A 128 15.13 -21.82 -16.26
N ILE A 129 14.59 -22.13 -17.44
CA ILE A 129 13.96 -21.15 -18.34
C ILE A 129 12.78 -20.49 -17.64
N VAL A 130 11.83 -21.26 -17.12
CA VAL A 130 10.63 -20.72 -16.45
C VAL A 130 11.02 -19.81 -15.29
N LEU A 131 11.93 -20.24 -14.41
CA LEU A 131 12.34 -19.43 -13.26
C LEU A 131 13.11 -18.16 -13.69
N SER A 132 13.97 -18.26 -14.70
CA SER A 132 14.75 -17.12 -15.21
C SER A 132 13.85 -16.08 -15.87
N VAL A 133 12.96 -16.53 -16.77
CA VAL A 133 12.00 -15.65 -17.46
C VAL A 133 11.05 -15.01 -16.44
N THR A 134 10.50 -15.80 -15.52
CA THR A 134 9.58 -15.27 -14.49
C THR A 134 10.25 -14.19 -13.63
N SER A 135 11.45 -14.48 -13.12
CA SER A 135 12.20 -13.54 -12.29
C SER A 135 12.59 -12.28 -13.06
N ALA A 136 13.14 -12.44 -14.27
CA ALA A 136 13.58 -11.33 -15.09
C ALA A 136 12.42 -10.45 -15.53
N SER A 137 11.32 -11.04 -16.00
CA SER A 137 10.13 -10.30 -16.43
C SER A 137 9.53 -9.51 -15.27
N LEU A 138 9.41 -10.08 -14.07
CA LEU A 138 8.87 -9.33 -12.92
C LEU A 138 9.80 -8.19 -12.47
N VAL A 139 11.11 -8.43 -12.43
CA VAL A 139 12.09 -7.36 -12.12
C VAL A 139 11.98 -6.24 -13.14
N VAL A 140 11.95 -6.55 -14.44
CA VAL A 140 11.82 -5.56 -15.51
C VAL A 140 10.48 -4.82 -15.43
N MET A 141 9.37 -5.52 -15.19
CA MET A 141 8.06 -4.88 -15.07
C MET A 141 7.96 -3.96 -13.85
N PHE A 142 8.53 -4.35 -12.71
CA PHE A 142 8.60 -3.48 -11.53
C PHE A 142 9.52 -2.29 -11.78
N ALA A 143 10.65 -2.50 -12.44
CA ALA A 143 11.57 -1.42 -12.79
C ALA A 143 10.92 -0.40 -13.73
N ALA A 144 10.17 -0.88 -14.73
CA ALA A 144 9.59 -0.04 -15.77
C ALA A 144 8.23 0.59 -15.39
N MET A 145 7.36 -0.14 -14.68
CA MET A 145 5.95 0.25 -14.50
C MET A 145 5.59 0.75 -13.10
N LEU A 146 6.42 0.48 -12.08
CA LEU A 146 6.13 0.86 -10.71
C LEU A 146 6.88 2.15 -10.37
N SER A 147 6.16 3.27 -10.43
CA SER A 147 6.68 4.61 -10.13
C SER A 147 7.15 4.77 -8.68
N PRO A 148 6.37 4.35 -7.65
CA PRO A 148 6.87 4.36 -6.28
C PRO A 148 8.03 3.35 -6.08
N LYS A 149 9.25 3.87 -5.93
CA LYS A 149 10.47 3.09 -5.70
C LYS A 149 10.68 2.73 -4.22
N THR A 150 9.61 2.30 -3.55
CA THR A 150 9.70 1.92 -2.13
C THR A 150 10.15 0.47 -1.98
N THR A 151 11.01 0.20 -1.00
CA THR A 151 11.52 -1.14 -0.69
C THR A 151 10.43 -2.14 -0.29
N MET A 152 9.26 -1.68 0.18
CA MET A 152 8.13 -2.56 0.51
C MET A 152 7.70 -3.44 -0.68
N TYR A 153 7.81 -2.95 -1.91
CA TYR A 153 7.48 -3.73 -3.10
C TYR A 153 8.47 -4.85 -3.39
N LEU A 154 9.63 -4.92 -2.72
CA LEU A 154 10.50 -6.10 -2.82
C LEU A 154 9.86 -7.34 -2.19
N VAL A 155 8.83 -7.19 -1.33
CA VAL A 155 8.13 -8.34 -0.74
C VAL A 155 7.56 -9.30 -1.77
N THR A 156 7.13 -8.79 -2.93
CA THR A 156 6.62 -9.61 -4.03
C THR A 156 7.72 -10.31 -4.81
N LEU A 157 8.96 -9.81 -4.77
CA LEU A 157 10.12 -10.39 -5.46
C LEU A 157 10.91 -11.36 -4.56
N TRP A 158 10.84 -11.21 -3.24
CA TRP A 158 11.61 -12.03 -2.29
C TRP A 158 11.47 -13.54 -2.48
N PRO A 159 10.26 -14.12 -2.70
CA PRO A 159 10.15 -15.56 -2.93
C PRO A 159 10.91 -16.04 -4.17
N LEU A 160 10.92 -15.25 -5.24
CA LEU A 160 11.66 -15.57 -6.47
C LEU A 160 13.16 -15.43 -6.25
N PHE A 161 13.59 -14.36 -5.58
CA PHE A 161 14.99 -14.17 -5.21
C PHE A 161 15.50 -15.30 -4.31
N ALA A 162 14.67 -15.80 -3.38
CA ALA A 162 15.00 -16.96 -2.56
C ALA A 162 15.19 -18.24 -3.39
N LEU A 163 14.32 -18.50 -4.37
CA LEU A 163 14.46 -19.66 -5.27
C LEU A 163 15.70 -19.56 -6.16
N VAL A 164 16.00 -18.37 -6.68
CA VAL A 164 17.22 -18.11 -7.47
C VAL A 164 18.46 -18.28 -6.59
N ALA A 165 18.47 -17.71 -5.39
CA ALA A 165 19.56 -17.87 -4.43
C ALA A 165 19.77 -19.34 -4.02
N ALA A 166 18.68 -20.10 -3.83
CA ALA A 166 18.73 -21.54 -3.55
C ALA A 166 19.35 -22.33 -4.71
N ALA A 167 19.07 -21.96 -5.97
CA ALA A 167 19.73 -22.55 -7.12
C ALA A 167 21.24 -22.24 -7.15
N GLY A 168 21.64 -21.03 -6.73
CA GLY A 168 23.05 -20.64 -6.57
C GLY A 168 23.75 -21.44 -5.47
N PHE A 169 23.11 -21.56 -4.31
CA PHE A 169 23.59 -22.37 -3.19
C PHE A 169 23.80 -23.83 -3.62
N TRP A 170 22.80 -24.43 -4.27
CA TRP A 170 22.87 -25.80 -4.78
C TRP A 170 24.00 -25.98 -5.81
N ARG A 171 24.22 -25.00 -6.68
CA ARG A 171 25.33 -25.04 -7.65
C ARG A 171 26.68 -25.08 -6.93
N LEU A 172 26.90 -24.20 -5.96
CA LEU A 172 28.14 -24.17 -5.19
C LEU A 172 28.33 -25.47 -4.39
N TRP A 173 27.26 -26.03 -3.83
CA TRP A 173 27.26 -27.29 -3.09
C TRP A 173 27.76 -28.50 -3.90
N GLN A 174 27.52 -28.48 -5.22
CA GLN A 174 27.92 -29.55 -6.14
C GLN A 174 29.35 -29.41 -6.67
N MET A 175 30.06 -28.30 -6.41
CA MET A 175 31.43 -28.12 -6.89
C MET A 175 32.38 -29.14 -6.24
N ARG A 176 33.25 -29.75 -7.06
CA ARG A 176 34.16 -30.83 -6.62
C ARG A 176 35.40 -30.32 -5.89
N ALA A 177 35.90 -29.13 -6.22
CA ALA A 177 37.07 -28.55 -5.60
C ALA A 177 36.81 -28.28 -4.11
N GLY A 178 37.69 -28.77 -3.22
CA GLY A 178 37.60 -28.50 -1.78
C GLY A 178 36.30 -28.97 -1.12
N ARG A 179 35.61 -29.98 -1.68
CA ARG A 179 34.22 -30.37 -1.38
C ARG A 179 33.81 -30.33 0.10
N ARG A 180 34.67 -30.75 1.03
CA ARG A 180 34.36 -30.70 2.47
C ARG A 180 34.37 -29.25 2.99
N TRP A 181 35.43 -28.51 2.72
CA TRP A 181 35.58 -27.12 3.15
C TRP A 181 34.56 -26.20 2.51
N THR A 182 34.32 -26.30 1.19
CA THR A 182 33.29 -25.50 0.52
C THR A 182 31.90 -25.72 1.13
N ARG A 183 31.55 -26.97 1.46
CA ARG A 183 30.27 -27.28 2.11
C ARG A 183 30.18 -26.72 3.52
N LEU A 184 31.25 -26.85 4.31
CA LEU A 184 31.30 -26.27 5.66
C LEU A 184 31.19 -24.74 5.60
N SER A 185 31.91 -24.08 4.68
CA SER A 185 31.82 -22.64 4.47
C SER A 185 30.41 -22.21 4.04
N LEU A 186 29.78 -22.93 3.11
CA LEU A 186 28.40 -22.66 2.68
C LEU A 186 27.40 -22.83 3.82
N LEU A 187 27.52 -23.89 4.64
CA LEU A 187 26.66 -24.09 5.81
C LEU A 187 26.85 -22.98 6.84
N LEU A 188 28.10 -22.63 7.16
CA LEU A 188 28.40 -21.55 8.11
C LEU A 188 27.81 -20.22 7.62
N VAL A 189 28.02 -19.90 6.34
CA VAL A 189 27.48 -18.70 5.71
C VAL A 189 25.95 -18.68 5.73
N ALA A 190 25.30 -19.80 5.43
CA ALA A 190 23.85 -19.92 5.51
C ALA A 190 23.33 -19.76 6.96
N LEU A 191 24.02 -20.35 7.93
CA LEU A 191 23.69 -20.20 9.35
C LEU A 191 23.82 -18.75 9.82
N LEU A 192 24.89 -18.05 9.43
CA LEU A 192 25.09 -16.63 9.75
C LEU A 192 23.99 -15.76 9.12
N ALA A 193 23.65 -16.01 7.85
CA ALA A 193 22.62 -15.28 7.14
C ALA A 193 21.22 -15.51 7.74
N CYS A 194 20.89 -16.75 8.14
CA CYS A 194 19.66 -17.06 8.88
C CYS A 194 19.66 -16.43 10.28
N GLY A 195 20.81 -16.42 10.96
CA GLY A 195 20.99 -15.79 12.27
C GLY A 195 20.69 -14.29 12.24
N GLU A 196 21.12 -13.57 11.20
CA GLU A 196 20.74 -12.16 11.00
C GLU A 196 19.24 -11.97 10.81
N GLY A 197 18.58 -12.85 10.06
CA GLY A 197 17.12 -12.85 9.90
C GLY A 197 16.40 -13.02 11.25
N ILE A 198 16.88 -13.94 12.09
CA ILE A 198 16.36 -14.14 13.45
C ILE A 198 16.57 -12.87 14.30
N VAL A 199 17.76 -12.27 14.28
CA VAL A 199 18.04 -11.04 15.03
C VAL A 199 17.16 -9.88 14.56
N ALA A 200 16.96 -9.73 13.24
CA ALA A 200 16.07 -8.73 12.68
C ALA A 200 14.62 -8.94 13.15
N GLN A 201 14.13 -10.18 13.11
CA GLN A 201 12.79 -10.53 13.59
C GLN A 201 12.64 -10.26 15.10
N SER A 202 13.64 -10.62 15.92
CA SER A 202 13.63 -10.32 17.35
C SER A 202 13.60 -8.82 17.62
N ARG A 203 14.31 -8.00 16.82
CA ARG A 203 14.22 -6.53 16.93
C ARG A 203 12.83 -6.01 16.58
N VAL A 204 12.17 -6.58 15.58
CA VAL A 204 10.78 -6.23 15.24
C VAL A 204 9.84 -6.59 16.39
N GLN A 205 9.99 -7.78 16.98
CA GLN A 205 9.20 -8.20 18.14
C GLN A 205 9.44 -7.31 19.37
N LEU A 206 10.70 -6.97 19.67
CA LEU A 206 11.04 -6.07 20.77
C LEU A 206 10.48 -4.66 20.54
N ARG A 207 10.47 -4.17 19.30
CA ARG A 207 9.81 -2.90 18.96
C ARG A 207 8.30 -3.01 19.16
N ALA A 208 7.68 -4.06 18.67
CA ALA A 208 6.25 -4.30 18.83
C ALA A 208 5.83 -4.37 20.31
N GLN A 209 6.66 -4.95 21.19
CA GLN A 209 6.43 -4.98 22.63
C GLN A 209 6.52 -3.59 23.29
N ARG A 210 7.26 -2.65 22.69
CA ARG A 210 7.38 -1.27 23.15
C ARG A 210 6.39 -0.33 22.47
N THR A 211 5.71 -0.80 21.42
CA THR A 211 4.68 -0.03 20.73
C THR A 211 3.41 -0.02 21.57
N THR A 212 2.88 1.17 21.84
CA THR A 212 1.60 1.34 22.52
C THR A 212 0.52 0.57 21.75
N PRO A 213 -0.23 -0.34 22.39
CA PRO A 213 -1.29 -1.06 21.69
C PRO A 213 -2.31 -0.12 21.07
N TYR A 214 -2.64 -0.33 19.79
CA TYR A 214 -3.54 0.56 19.03
C TYR A 214 -4.87 0.82 19.74
N LEU A 215 -5.48 -0.23 20.31
CA LEU A 215 -6.75 -0.10 21.05
C LEU A 215 -6.59 0.74 22.32
N ALA A 216 -5.48 0.60 23.03
CA ALA A 216 -5.22 1.39 24.23
C ALA A 216 -5.05 2.89 23.88
N PHE A 217 -4.28 3.18 22.83
CA PHE A 217 -4.08 4.55 22.37
C PHE A 217 -5.38 5.20 21.86
N THR A 218 -6.16 4.48 21.04
CA THR A 218 -7.45 5.01 20.53
C THR A 218 -8.49 5.15 21.64
N SER A 219 -8.52 4.26 22.64
CA SER A 219 -9.36 4.43 23.83
C SER A 219 -8.95 5.67 24.65
N GLN A 220 -7.66 5.99 24.70
CA GLN A 220 -7.19 7.22 25.33
C GLN A 220 -7.68 8.45 24.58
N ILE A 221 -7.57 8.48 23.24
CA ILE A 221 -8.15 9.56 22.41
C ILE A 221 -9.65 9.70 22.72
N ALA A 222 -10.38 8.58 22.72
CA ALA A 222 -11.82 8.54 22.94
C ALA A 222 -12.27 9.14 24.27
N SER A 223 -11.46 9.02 25.33
CA SER A 223 -11.79 9.59 26.63
C SER A 223 -11.88 11.13 26.64
N TYR A 224 -11.34 11.80 25.61
CA TYR A 224 -11.44 13.25 25.42
C TYR A 224 -12.54 13.65 24.43
N LEU A 225 -13.11 12.70 23.70
CA LEU A 225 -14.10 12.99 22.68
C LEU A 225 -15.48 13.16 23.33
N PRO A 226 -16.22 14.24 23.01
CA PRO A 226 -17.63 14.33 23.36
C PRO A 226 -18.40 13.14 22.76
N PRO A 227 -19.38 12.59 23.49
CA PRO A 227 -20.21 11.50 22.97
C PRO A 227 -20.93 11.95 21.69
N ASP A 228 -21.06 11.03 20.73
CA ASP A 228 -21.74 11.26 19.45
C ASP A 228 -21.16 12.44 18.62
N SER A 229 -19.89 12.78 18.84
CA SER A 229 -19.21 13.80 18.03
C SER A 229 -18.89 13.30 16.62
N ARG A 230 -18.93 14.21 15.65
CA ARG A 230 -18.43 14.00 14.28
C ARG A 230 -16.96 14.39 14.24
N ILE A 231 -16.11 13.48 13.76
CA ILE A 231 -14.66 13.64 13.84
C ILE A 231 -14.04 13.79 12.46
N LEU A 232 -13.13 14.76 12.33
CA LEU A 232 -12.22 14.90 11.21
C LEU A 232 -10.78 14.59 11.65
N ALA A 233 -10.22 13.49 11.16
CA ALA A 233 -8.90 13.00 11.59
C ALA A 233 -8.20 12.18 10.49
N MET A 234 -6.93 11.80 10.67
CA MET A 234 -6.24 10.92 9.72
C MET A 234 -6.79 9.49 9.75
N GLN A 235 -6.97 8.86 8.58
CA GLN A 235 -7.76 7.64 8.39
C GLN A 235 -7.34 6.43 9.25
N HIS A 236 -6.09 6.38 9.71
CA HIS A 236 -5.60 5.24 10.51
C HIS A 236 -6.19 5.19 11.93
N TYR A 237 -6.91 6.22 12.40
CA TYR A 237 -7.64 6.15 13.67
C TYR A 237 -9.09 5.67 13.54
N TRP A 238 -9.61 5.52 12.30
CA TRP A 238 -11.01 5.13 12.05
C TRP A 238 -11.40 3.90 12.86
N PHE A 239 -10.65 2.80 12.75
CA PHE A 239 -11.06 1.52 13.33
C PHE A 239 -11.18 1.56 14.86
N GLY A 240 -10.35 2.36 15.55
CA GLY A 240 -10.42 2.47 17.01
C GLY A 240 -11.45 3.47 17.52
N LEU A 241 -11.93 4.38 16.66
CA LEU A 241 -12.85 5.47 17.06
C LEU A 241 -14.26 5.33 16.48
N ALA A 242 -14.46 4.55 15.42
CA ALA A 242 -15.72 4.50 14.67
C ALA A 242 -16.95 4.13 15.52
N GLU A 243 -16.80 3.32 16.56
CA GLU A 243 -17.91 2.92 17.45
C GLU A 243 -18.26 3.97 18.50
N GLN A 244 -17.40 4.98 18.70
CA GLN A 244 -17.50 5.98 19.78
C GLN A 244 -17.87 7.37 19.24
N THR A 245 -18.08 7.48 17.93
CA THR A 245 -18.33 8.73 17.21
C THR A 245 -19.59 8.59 16.38
N ALA A 246 -20.39 9.65 16.27
CA ALA A 246 -21.56 9.62 15.39
C ALA A 246 -21.16 9.54 13.91
N ASP A 247 -20.02 10.14 13.58
CA ASP A 247 -19.46 10.10 12.23
C ASP A 247 -17.95 10.26 12.26
N TYR A 248 -17.26 9.60 11.33
CA TYR A 248 -15.82 9.73 11.14
C TYR A 248 -15.52 10.12 9.70
N ARG A 249 -14.66 11.13 9.53
CA ARG A 249 -14.21 11.63 8.23
C ARG A 249 -12.70 11.74 8.21
N THR A 250 -12.12 11.37 7.08
CA THR A 250 -10.69 11.47 6.90
C THR A 250 -10.29 12.88 6.48
N LEU A 251 -9.33 13.46 7.21
CA LEU A 251 -8.71 14.73 6.88
C LEU A 251 -8.06 14.70 5.48
N LEU A 252 -7.57 13.52 5.06
CA LEU A 252 -6.95 13.35 3.75
C LEU A 252 -7.92 13.61 2.59
N VAL A 253 -9.19 13.24 2.71
CA VAL A 253 -10.19 13.53 1.65
C VAL A 253 -10.43 15.03 1.55
N THR A 254 -10.53 15.71 2.69
CA THR A 254 -10.68 17.17 2.76
C THR A 254 -9.50 17.86 2.08
N ILE A 255 -8.26 17.45 2.41
CA ILE A 255 -7.04 17.96 1.77
C ILE A 255 -7.02 17.66 0.27
N ASN A 256 -7.46 16.48 -0.15
CA ASN A 256 -7.47 16.14 -1.57
C ASN A 256 -8.44 17.01 -2.37
N GLN A 257 -9.57 17.40 -1.78
CA GLN A 257 -10.55 18.30 -2.43
C GLN A 257 -10.01 19.71 -2.66
N THR A 258 -8.94 20.13 -1.96
CA THR A 258 -8.35 21.46 -2.16
C THR A 258 -7.25 21.50 -3.22
N ASN A 259 -6.95 20.36 -3.87
CA ASN A 259 -5.79 20.25 -4.75
C ASN A 259 -6.21 19.85 -6.17
N PRO A 260 -5.88 20.65 -7.20
CA PRO A 260 -6.25 20.38 -8.60
C PRO A 260 -5.65 19.07 -9.15
N ARG A 261 -4.63 18.52 -8.49
CA ARG A 261 -4.09 17.20 -8.80
C ARG A 261 -5.13 16.09 -8.58
N TYR A 262 -5.99 16.24 -7.57
CA TYR A 262 -6.91 15.20 -7.14
C TYR A 262 -8.38 15.45 -7.52
N VAL A 263 -8.76 16.68 -7.83
CA VAL A 263 -10.11 17.06 -8.27
C VAL A 263 -10.06 18.04 -9.45
N ASP A 264 -11.10 18.08 -10.29
CA ASP A 264 -11.16 19.02 -11.43
C ASP A 264 -11.37 20.47 -10.98
N GLU A 265 -12.25 20.66 -10.00
CA GLU A 265 -12.60 21.96 -9.44
C GLU A 265 -12.19 21.95 -7.96
N PRO A 266 -10.94 22.35 -7.63
CA PRO A 266 -10.50 22.42 -6.25
C PRO A 266 -11.30 23.48 -5.50
N ILE A 267 -11.72 23.13 -4.30
CA ILE A 267 -12.45 24.01 -3.39
C ILE A 267 -11.53 24.47 -2.25
N SER A 268 -11.94 25.48 -1.50
CA SER A 268 -11.21 25.87 -0.29
C SER A 268 -11.29 24.77 0.79
N PHE A 269 -10.33 24.74 1.70
CA PHE A 269 -10.36 23.84 2.86
C PHE A 269 -11.64 24.05 3.67
N ARG A 270 -12.08 25.29 3.83
CA ARG A 270 -13.33 25.63 4.52
C ARG A 270 -14.54 24.98 3.86
N GLU A 271 -14.68 25.10 2.55
CA GLU A 271 -15.76 24.46 1.79
C GLU A 271 -15.70 22.94 1.90
N ALA A 272 -14.51 22.36 1.81
CA ALA A 272 -14.29 20.92 1.96
C ALA A 272 -14.74 20.39 3.32
N VAL A 273 -14.37 21.07 4.41
CA VAL A 273 -14.80 20.70 5.77
C VAL A 273 -16.31 20.89 5.95
N ASN A 274 -16.88 21.96 5.37
CA ASN A 274 -18.30 22.29 5.53
C ASN A 274 -19.26 21.35 4.77
N PHE A 275 -18.78 20.48 3.88
CA PHE A 275 -19.61 19.41 3.33
C PHE A 275 -20.13 18.45 4.41
N ALA A 276 -19.34 18.24 5.46
CA ALA A 276 -19.70 17.44 6.62
C ALA A 276 -19.00 18.03 7.85
N PRO A 277 -19.55 19.11 8.43
CA PRO A 277 -18.85 19.89 9.45
C PRO A 277 -18.58 18.99 10.67
N PRO A 278 -17.32 18.89 11.13
CA PRO A 278 -16.98 18.11 12.31
C PRO A 278 -17.31 18.89 13.58
N ASP A 279 -17.45 18.16 14.68
CA ASP A 279 -17.48 18.74 16.03
C ASP A 279 -16.09 18.70 16.66
N VAL A 280 -15.23 17.78 16.19
CA VAL A 280 -13.85 17.60 16.65
C VAL A 280 -12.90 17.44 15.47
N ILE A 281 -11.78 18.15 15.50
CA ILE A 281 -10.64 17.96 14.59
C ILE A 281 -9.47 17.38 15.36
N ILE A 282 -8.85 16.33 14.83
CA ILE A 282 -7.67 15.70 15.41
C ILE A 282 -6.49 15.89 14.45
N TYR A 283 -5.43 16.55 14.94
CA TYR A 283 -4.16 16.65 14.25
C TYR A 283 -3.14 15.74 14.90
N ASP A 284 -2.66 14.75 14.15
CA ASP A 284 -1.57 13.87 14.57
C ASP A 284 -0.19 14.48 14.25
N GLN A 285 0.87 13.79 14.68
CA GLN A 285 2.24 14.23 14.49
C GLN A 285 2.55 14.61 13.03
N VAL A 286 2.09 13.80 12.07
CA VAL A 286 2.33 14.05 10.64
C VAL A 286 1.66 15.35 10.18
N THR A 287 0.41 15.56 10.61
CA THR A 287 -0.32 16.78 10.29
C THR A 287 0.29 18.01 10.97
N LEU A 288 0.70 17.86 12.24
CA LEU A 288 1.37 18.92 12.99
C LEU A 288 2.71 19.29 12.34
N ASP A 289 3.50 18.30 11.93
CA ASP A 289 4.77 18.53 11.24
C ASP A 289 4.57 19.18 9.87
N PHE A 290 3.55 18.75 9.11
CA PHE A 290 3.13 19.44 7.89
C PHE A 290 2.83 20.93 8.15
N LEU A 291 2.00 21.22 9.16
CA LEU A 291 1.66 22.60 9.51
C LEU A 291 2.88 23.40 9.96
N ARG A 292 3.85 22.79 10.66
CA ARG A 292 5.07 23.42 11.18
C ARG A 292 6.13 23.66 10.11
N GLN A 293 6.29 22.73 9.17
CA GLN A 293 7.34 22.78 8.14
C GLN A 293 6.99 23.73 7.00
N ILE A 294 5.70 23.87 6.67
CA ILE A 294 5.25 24.67 5.53
C ILE A 294 5.03 26.11 5.96
N THR A 295 6.14 26.84 6.07
CA THR A 295 6.20 28.27 6.40
C THR A 295 6.62 29.15 5.23
N ASP A 296 7.20 28.56 4.18
CA ASP A 296 7.66 29.27 2.98
C ASP A 296 6.47 29.55 2.02
N PRO A 297 6.19 30.82 1.66
CA PRO A 297 5.15 31.18 0.70
C PRO A 297 5.31 30.55 -0.70
N SER A 298 6.52 30.08 -1.04
CA SER A 298 6.78 29.39 -2.31
C SER A 298 6.40 27.91 -2.31
N ASP A 299 6.10 27.31 -1.16
CA ASP A 299 5.66 25.92 -1.06
C ASP A 299 4.24 25.77 -1.65
N ALA A 300 4.04 24.72 -2.45
CA ALA A 300 2.76 24.45 -3.11
C ALA A 300 1.59 24.24 -2.14
N TYR A 301 1.86 23.88 -0.87
CA TYR A 301 0.86 23.66 0.17
C TYR A 301 0.76 24.80 1.18
N TYR A 302 1.49 25.91 1.00
CA TYR A 302 1.46 27.05 1.91
C TYR A 302 0.05 27.61 2.13
N ASN A 303 -0.72 27.80 1.05
CA ASN A 303 -2.09 28.29 1.15
C ASN A 303 -3.00 27.31 1.91
N LEU A 304 -2.77 26.00 1.79
CA LEU A 304 -3.53 25.00 2.53
C LEU A 304 -3.20 25.06 4.03
N SER A 305 -1.92 25.17 4.40
CA SER A 305 -1.51 25.26 5.81
C SER A 305 -2.09 26.51 6.49
N LEU A 306 -2.14 27.64 5.77
CA LEU A 306 -2.82 28.87 6.24
C LEU A 306 -4.32 28.66 6.42
N GLN A 307 -5.00 28.05 5.45
CA GLN A 307 -6.45 27.80 5.54
C GLN A 307 -6.80 26.85 6.70
N MET A 308 -6.00 25.81 6.94
CA MET A 308 -6.21 24.90 8.08
C MET A 308 -6.08 25.62 9.43
N ARG A 309 -5.11 26.54 9.56
CA ARG A 309 -4.93 27.36 10.77
C ARG A 309 -6.05 28.39 10.93
N ALA A 310 -6.41 29.06 9.83
CA ALA A 310 -7.50 30.03 9.81
C ALA A 310 -8.83 29.40 10.20
N TYR A 311 -9.14 28.20 9.69
CA TYR A 311 -10.36 27.47 10.02
C TYR A 311 -10.51 27.23 11.53
N LEU A 312 -9.42 26.84 12.22
CA LEU A 312 -9.46 26.69 13.68
C LEU A 312 -9.75 28.03 14.39
N GLY A 313 -9.16 29.14 13.91
CA GLY A 313 -9.40 30.46 14.48
C GLY A 313 -10.81 31.01 14.23
N GLU A 314 -11.38 30.72 13.06
CA GLU A 314 -12.73 31.18 12.66
C GLU A 314 -13.85 30.46 13.40
N HIS A 315 -13.61 29.22 13.85
CA HIS A 315 -14.59 28.39 14.56
C HIS A 315 -14.32 28.33 16.07
N ASP A 316 -13.57 29.30 16.60
CA ASP A 316 -13.19 29.41 18.02
C ASP A 316 -12.69 28.07 18.60
N ALA A 317 -11.90 27.34 17.80
CA ALA A 317 -11.53 25.97 18.12
C ALA A 317 -10.75 25.90 19.44
N ARG A 318 -11.30 25.15 20.40
CA ARG A 318 -10.68 24.95 21.70
C ARG A 318 -9.83 23.69 21.68
N LEU A 319 -8.52 23.83 21.94
CA LEU A 319 -7.65 22.69 22.21
C LEU A 319 -8.08 22.04 23.53
N ILE A 320 -8.71 20.86 23.46
CA ILE A 320 -9.23 20.14 24.63
C ILE A 320 -8.25 19.10 25.19
N ALA A 321 -7.32 18.62 24.36
CA ALA A 321 -6.28 17.70 24.80
C ALA A 321 -5.05 17.74 23.88
N THR A 322 -3.89 17.53 24.49
CA THR A 322 -2.64 17.17 23.79
C THR A 322 -2.16 15.84 24.35
N LEU A 323 -2.00 14.85 23.49
CA LEU A 323 -1.48 13.53 23.84
C LEU A 323 -0.06 13.40 23.29
N HIS A 324 0.84 12.87 24.10
CA HIS A 324 2.18 12.50 23.68
C HIS A 324 2.34 11.00 23.89
N ASP A 325 2.51 10.28 22.79
CA ASP A 325 2.74 8.84 22.82
C ASP A 325 4.09 8.51 22.15
N PRO A 326 4.91 7.64 22.75
CA PRO A 326 6.23 7.30 22.19
C PRO A 326 6.16 6.58 20.83
N SER A 327 5.01 6.01 20.47
CA SER A 327 4.80 5.24 19.24
C SER A 327 4.05 6.05 18.17
N TYR A 328 3.05 6.83 18.58
CA TYR A 328 2.19 7.60 17.68
C TYR A 328 2.58 9.09 17.57
N GLY A 329 3.49 9.57 18.42
CA GLY A 329 3.94 10.95 18.45
C GLY A 329 2.99 11.87 19.23
N GLU A 330 3.06 13.16 18.91
CA GLU A 330 2.14 14.17 19.42
C GLU A 330 0.81 14.10 18.67
N LEU A 331 -0.29 14.32 19.40
CA LEU A 331 -1.63 14.43 18.86
C LEU A 331 -2.38 15.55 19.59
N GLN A 332 -3.03 16.43 18.83
CA GLN A 332 -3.79 17.57 19.33
C GLN A 332 -5.27 17.39 18.96
N ILE A 333 -6.16 17.55 19.95
CA ILE A 333 -7.61 17.40 19.80
C ILE A 333 -8.27 18.76 19.98
N TYR A 334 -8.91 19.25 18.93
CA TYR A 334 -9.62 20.51 18.90
C TYR A 334 -11.12 20.28 18.86
N GLN A 335 -11.86 20.88 19.79
CA GLN A 335 -13.32 20.94 19.75
C GLN A 335 -13.75 22.25 19.09
N LEU A 336 -14.69 22.17 18.15
CA LEU A 336 -15.26 23.32 17.46
C LEU A 336 -16.55 23.76 18.17
N ASP A 337 -16.80 25.06 18.27
CA ASP A 337 -18.05 25.56 18.82
C ASP A 337 -19.20 25.35 17.81
N ALA A 338 -20.19 24.55 18.21
CA ALA A 338 -21.34 24.18 17.38
C ALA A 338 -22.17 25.39 16.89
N ALA A 339 -21.98 26.57 17.47
CA ALA A 339 -22.76 27.77 17.21
C ALA A 339 -22.37 28.54 15.93
N ALA A 340 -21.22 28.25 15.31
CA ALA A 340 -20.77 28.96 14.11
C ALA A 340 -21.30 28.36 12.79
N GLY A 341 -21.87 27.15 12.84
CA GLY A 341 -22.59 26.58 11.71
C GLY A 341 -24.03 27.05 11.76
N GLU A 342 -24.38 28.06 10.95
CA GLU A 342 -25.78 28.27 10.55
C GLU A 342 -26.38 26.91 10.26
N THR A 343 -27.34 26.48 11.08
CA THR A 343 -28.18 25.32 10.78
C THR A 343 -28.64 25.54 9.35
N PRO A 344 -28.22 24.74 8.35
CA PRO A 344 -28.75 24.91 7.01
C PRO A 344 -30.24 24.73 7.18
N ALA A 345 -30.99 25.81 6.95
CA ALA A 345 -32.43 25.81 7.02
C ALA A 345 -32.87 24.57 6.26
N SER A 346 -33.54 23.65 6.97
CA SER A 346 -34.02 22.40 6.42
C SER A 346 -35.01 22.74 5.30
N THR A 347 -34.51 23.02 4.10
CA THR A 347 -35.27 23.07 2.88
C THR A 347 -35.70 21.63 2.66
N GLY A 348 -36.99 21.40 2.91
CA GLY A 348 -37.62 20.10 2.80
C GLY A 348 -37.32 19.49 1.44
N SER A 349 -36.33 18.59 1.43
CA SER A 349 -36.11 17.70 0.30
C SER A 349 -37.23 16.67 0.35
N ALA A 350 -38.26 16.94 -0.44
CA ALA A 350 -39.28 16.00 -0.84
C ALA A 350 -38.62 14.88 -1.67
N ILE A 351 -37.86 14.00 -1.01
CA ILE A 351 -37.51 12.70 -1.58
C ILE A 351 -38.75 11.84 -1.37
N GLY A 352 -39.45 11.60 -2.47
CA GLY A 352 -40.62 10.74 -2.54
C GLY A 352 -40.37 9.41 -1.83
N LYS A 353 -41.20 9.12 -0.84
CA LYS A 353 -41.43 7.77 -0.32
C LYS A 353 -41.95 6.90 -1.46
N SER A 354 -41.05 6.22 -2.16
CA SER A 354 -41.42 5.04 -2.94
C SER A 354 -41.66 3.89 -1.96
N ALA A 355 -42.89 3.41 -1.96
CA ALA A 355 -43.38 2.35 -1.12
C ALA A 355 -42.68 1.02 -1.46
N ALA A 356 -41.85 0.53 -0.54
CA ALA A 356 -41.49 -0.88 -0.48
C ALA A 356 -42.16 -1.49 0.75
N GLY A 357 -43.27 -2.19 0.51
CA GLY A 357 -43.88 -3.06 1.50
C GLY A 357 -42.91 -4.18 1.87
N HIS A 358 -42.61 -4.32 3.15
CA HIS A 358 -41.98 -5.52 3.69
C HIS A 358 -42.90 -6.15 4.73
N HIS A 359 -43.49 -7.25 4.27
CA HIS A 359 -44.12 -8.30 5.03
C HIS A 359 -43.27 -8.65 6.26
N ARG A 360 -43.80 -8.39 7.47
CA ARG A 360 -43.38 -9.10 8.67
C ARG A 360 -44.04 -10.48 8.66
N SER A 361 -43.23 -11.53 8.71
CA SER A 361 -43.66 -12.86 9.14
C SER A 361 -42.95 -13.20 10.46
N PRO A 362 -43.65 -13.72 11.48
CA PRO A 362 -43.06 -14.02 12.78
C PRO A 362 -42.86 -15.53 12.97
N HIS A 363 -41.62 -16.02 12.97
CA HIS A 363 -41.21 -17.33 13.53
C HIS A 363 -39.66 -17.32 13.58
N GLY A 364 -38.95 -17.75 14.63
CA GLY A 364 -39.34 -18.33 15.89
C GLY A 364 -38.09 -18.73 16.71
N LYS A 365 -38.38 -19.13 17.96
CA LYS A 365 -37.67 -20.09 18.82
C LYS A 365 -36.26 -19.76 19.35
N ARG A 366 -36.28 -19.44 20.65
CA ARG A 366 -35.36 -19.88 21.72
C ARG A 366 -34.65 -21.21 21.42
N LEU A 367 -33.35 -21.25 21.72
CA LEU A 367 -32.64 -22.44 22.13
C LEU A 367 -31.75 -22.09 23.32
N ASP A 368 -32.13 -22.61 24.48
CA ASP A 368 -31.31 -22.69 25.67
C ASP A 368 -30.20 -23.72 25.45
N ARG A 369 -28.96 -23.37 25.84
CA ARG A 369 -28.03 -24.26 26.55
C ARG A 369 -26.90 -23.47 27.17
#